data_AF-A0A1I7UKP0-F1
#
_entry.id   AF-A0A1I7UKP0-F1
#
_cell.length_a   1.000
_cell.length_b   1.000
_cell.length_c   1.000
_cell.angle_alpha   90.00
_cell.angle_beta   90.00
_cell.angle_gamma   90.00
#
_symmetry.space_group_name_H-M   'P 1'
#
loop_
_entity.id
_entity.type
_entity.pdbx_description
1 polymer ?
#
loop_
_entity_poly.entity_id
_entity_poly.type
_entity_poly.pdbx_seq_one_letter_code
_entity_poly.pdbx_strand_id
1 'polypeptide(L)'
;MHLFTFTILTLLAVSASATDPDAVEVAHNFFKQFMNAIKSGDLFKVLPLISVQPGYTNVDASKLIQELKGYRISFRGAKFLEDRNQIEVSAIFRAPGTEKASKSAIFVIESNSGAWTIKSMSDIVNESGAKKNFIPPMVMG
;
A
#
# COMPACT_ATOMS: atom_id res chain seq x y z
N MET A 1 -39.01 -30.44 -23.21
CA MET A 1 -39.04 -28.96 -23.20
C MET A 1 -39.54 -28.54 -21.83
N HIS A 2 -38.89 -27.76 -20.97
CA HIS A 2 -37.71 -26.91 -21.02
C HIS A 2 -36.99 -27.01 -19.67
N LEU A 3 -35.66 -27.19 -19.66
CA LEU A 3 -34.84 -26.91 -18.48
C LEU A 3 -34.57 -25.40 -18.45
N PHE A 4 -35.09 -24.71 -17.43
CA PHE A 4 -34.73 -23.33 -17.12
C PHE A 4 -33.31 -23.31 -16.54
N THR A 5 -32.35 -22.78 -17.31
CA THR A 5 -30.99 -22.54 -16.85
C THR A 5 -30.95 -21.15 -16.19
N PHE A 6 -30.85 -21.10 -14.87
CA PHE A 6 -30.56 -19.87 -14.14
C PHE A 6 -29.07 -19.53 -14.32
N THR A 7 -28.78 -18.51 -15.13
CA THR A 7 -27.43 -17.95 -15.24
C THR A 7 -27.20 -17.03 -14.05
N ILE A 8 -26.41 -17.47 -13.06
CA ILE A 8 -25.96 -16.62 -11.96
C ILE A 8 -24.87 -15.69 -12.52
N LEU A 9 -25.26 -14.46 -12.84
CA LEU A 9 -24.34 -13.38 -13.18
C LEU A 9 -23.65 -12.91 -11.89
N THR A 10 -22.49 -13.46 -11.57
CA THR A 10 -21.64 -12.96 -10.50
C THR A 10 -21.02 -11.62 -10.92
N LEU A 11 -21.67 -10.53 -10.51
CA LEU A 11 -21.11 -9.20 -10.56
C LEU A 11 -19.88 -9.16 -9.63
N LEU A 12 -18.69 -9.20 -10.20
CA LEU A 12 -17.44 -8.88 -9.50
C LEU A 12 -17.48 -7.38 -9.15
N ALA A 13 -17.96 -7.06 -7.94
CA ALA A 13 -17.80 -5.75 -7.35
C ALA A 13 -16.30 -5.53 -7.10
N VAL A 14 -15.63 -4.84 -8.03
CA VAL A 14 -14.35 -4.20 -7.78
C VAL A 14 -14.62 -3.13 -6.71
N SER A 15 -14.28 -3.44 -5.46
CA SER A 15 -14.34 -2.49 -4.35
C SER A 15 -13.29 -1.41 -4.59
N ALA A 16 -13.64 -0.38 -5.34
CA ALA A 16 -12.90 0.88 -5.32
C ALA A 16 -12.99 1.41 -3.89
N SER A 17 -11.87 1.40 -3.16
CA SER A 17 -11.83 1.95 -1.80
C SER A 17 -12.25 3.42 -1.88
N ALA A 18 -13.28 3.80 -1.12
CA ALA A 18 -13.74 5.18 -1.04
C ALA A 18 -12.52 6.07 -0.76
N THR A 19 -12.27 7.05 -1.62
CA THR A 19 -11.12 7.93 -1.52
C THR A 19 -11.60 9.32 -1.15
N ASP A 20 -11.05 9.85 -0.06
CA ASP A 20 -11.33 11.19 0.43
C ASP A 20 -10.22 12.14 -0.07
N PRO A 21 -10.54 13.21 -0.84
CA PRO A 21 -9.56 14.15 -1.36
C PRO A 21 -8.67 14.78 -0.28
N ASP A 22 -9.24 15.11 0.88
CA ASP A 22 -8.50 15.72 2.00
C ASP A 22 -7.54 14.69 2.61
N ALA A 23 -7.98 13.43 2.74
CA ALA A 23 -7.13 12.35 3.22
C ALA A 23 -5.96 12.08 2.26
N VAL A 24 -6.19 12.16 0.95
CA VAL A 24 -5.15 12.00 -0.08
C VAL A 24 -4.11 13.12 0.01
N GLU A 25 -4.54 14.36 0.21
CA GLU A 25 -3.62 15.50 0.35
C GLU A 25 -2.71 15.34 1.58
N VAL A 26 -3.30 15.01 2.72
CA VAL A 26 -2.57 14.74 3.97
C VAL A 26 -1.58 13.59 3.78
N ALA A 27 -2.04 12.47 3.20
CA ALA A 27 -1.19 11.32 2.91
C ALA A 27 -0.04 11.71 1.98
N HIS A 28 -0.31 12.48 0.91
CA HIS A 28 0.72 12.92 -0.03
C HIS A 28 1.81 13.76 0.65
N ASN A 29 1.41 14.72 1.49
CA ASN A 29 2.35 15.57 2.22
C ASN A 29 3.20 14.76 3.22
N PHE A 30 2.59 13.81 3.93
CA PHE A 30 3.29 12.88 4.81
C PHE A 30 4.29 12.01 4.04
N PHE A 31 3.83 11.30 3.00
CA PHE A 31 4.65 10.35 2.26
C PHE A 31 5.77 11.01 1.47
N LYS A 32 5.63 12.27 1.06
CA LYS A 32 6.73 13.05 0.50
C LYS A 32 7.91 13.16 1.49
N GLN A 33 7.62 13.44 2.75
CA GLN A 33 8.64 13.52 3.80
C GLN A 33 9.21 12.13 4.12
N PHE A 34 8.34 11.14 4.26
CA PHE A 34 8.73 9.75 4.51
C PHE A 34 9.64 9.18 3.42
N MET A 35 9.27 9.31 2.15
CA MET A 35 10.09 8.80 1.06
C MET A 35 11.43 9.53 0.92
N ASN A 36 11.50 10.81 1.29
CA ASN A 36 12.77 11.52 1.39
C ASN A 36 13.66 10.97 2.51
N ALA A 37 13.09 10.66 3.67
CA ALA A 37 13.80 10.00 4.76
C ALA A 37 14.30 8.61 4.32
N ILE A 38 13.45 7.78 3.71
CA ILE A 38 13.83 6.46 3.16
C ILE A 38 14.96 6.58 2.13
N LYS A 39 14.87 7.54 1.21
CA LYS A 39 15.90 7.77 0.19
C LYS A 39 17.26 8.11 0.80
N SER A 40 17.28 8.84 1.91
CA SER A 40 18.52 9.17 2.62
C SER A 40 19.22 7.93 3.18
N GLY A 41 18.48 6.87 3.49
CA GLY A 41 18.99 5.66 4.13
C GLY A 41 19.37 5.86 5.60
N ASP A 42 19.05 7.01 6.19
CA ASP A 42 19.34 7.34 7.58
C ASP A 42 18.17 6.91 8.48
N LEU A 43 18.44 5.94 9.35
CA LEU A 43 17.45 5.39 10.28
C LEU A 43 16.88 6.48 11.20
N PHE A 44 17.70 7.44 11.65
CA PHE A 44 17.26 8.50 12.57
C PHE A 44 16.31 9.50 11.92
N LYS A 45 16.23 9.54 10.59
CA LYS A 45 15.22 10.34 9.87
C LYS A 45 13.91 9.62 9.66
N VAL A 46 13.91 8.29 9.71
CA VAL A 46 12.72 7.45 9.51
C VAL A 46 12.01 7.18 10.84
N LEU A 47 12.75 6.93 11.92
CA LEU A 47 12.19 6.63 13.23
C LEU A 47 11.18 7.68 13.74
N PRO A 48 11.41 9.01 13.61
CA PRO A 48 10.44 10.01 14.06
C PRO A 48 9.11 10.01 13.29
N LEU A 49 9.07 9.35 12.11
CA LEU A 49 7.88 9.24 11.28
C LEU A 49 7.04 8.00 11.62
N ILE A 50 7.46 7.21 12.60
CA ILE A 50 6.75 6.04 13.10
C ILE A 50 6.23 6.38 14.49
N SER A 51 4.95 6.08 14.74
CA SER A 51 4.32 6.35 16.02
C SER A 51 4.97 5.54 17.14
N VAL A 52 5.19 6.18 18.28
CA VAL A 52 5.68 5.51 19.48
C VAL A 52 4.52 4.77 20.12
N GLN A 53 4.55 3.44 20.09
CA GLN A 53 3.52 2.60 20.69
C GLN A 53 4.07 1.78 21.86
N PRO A 54 3.30 1.63 22.96
CA PRO A 54 3.65 0.71 24.01
C PRO A 54 3.47 -0.73 23.51
N GLY A 55 4.57 -1.45 23.28
CA GLY A 55 4.57 -2.85 22.85
C GLY A 55 5.31 -3.09 21.54
N TYR A 56 4.94 -4.16 20.83
CA TYR A 56 5.52 -4.49 19.52
C TYR A 56 4.87 -3.63 18.44
N THR A 57 5.65 -2.71 17.87
CA THR A 57 5.29 -2.10 16.57
C THR A 57 5.54 -3.12 15.46
N ASN A 58 4.62 -3.21 14.51
CA ASN A 58 4.81 -4.03 13.31
C ASN A 58 5.57 -3.29 12.20
N VAL A 59 6.15 -2.13 12.52
CA VAL A 59 6.87 -1.26 11.60
C VAL A 59 8.37 -1.33 11.90
N ASP A 60 9.13 -1.96 11.01
CA ASP A 60 10.59 -1.99 11.07
C ASP A 60 11.19 -0.97 10.08
N ALA A 61 11.73 0.12 10.63
CA ALA A 61 12.33 1.20 9.85
C ALA A 61 13.54 0.75 9.02
N SER A 62 14.35 -0.18 9.53
CA SER A 62 15.52 -0.70 8.80
C SER A 62 15.08 -1.52 7.60
N LYS A 63 14.08 -2.39 7.79
CA LYS A 63 13.46 -3.17 6.71
C LYS A 63 12.81 -2.26 5.67
N LEU A 64 12.09 -1.21 6.10
CA LEU A 64 11.48 -0.24 5.20
C LEU A 64 12.51 0.48 4.33
N ILE A 65 13.63 0.91 4.91
CA ILE A 65 14.73 1.51 4.15
C ILE A 65 15.26 0.51 3.12
N GLN A 66 15.54 -0.73 3.54
CA GLN A 66 16.09 -1.75 2.63
C GLN A 66 15.14 -2.07 1.47
N GLU A 67 13.84 -2.16 1.73
CA GLU A 67 12.86 -2.58 0.72
C GLU A 67 12.38 -1.47 -0.21
N LEU A 68 12.32 -0.23 0.27
CA LEU A 68 11.69 0.89 -0.44
C LEU A 68 12.68 1.94 -0.96
N LYS A 69 13.97 1.87 -0.58
CA LYS A 69 14.98 2.81 -1.08
C LYS A 69 15.07 2.73 -2.60
N GLY A 70 14.96 3.89 -3.24
CA GLY A 70 14.96 4.03 -4.70
C GLY A 70 13.59 3.84 -5.35
N TYR A 71 12.57 3.33 -4.65
CA TYR A 71 11.23 3.22 -5.20
C TYR A 71 10.51 4.58 -5.22
N ARG A 72 9.61 4.74 -6.18
CA ARG A 72 8.65 5.86 -6.25
C ARG A 72 7.31 5.39 -5.71
N ILE A 73 6.70 6.17 -4.82
CA ILE A 73 5.38 5.85 -4.25
C ILE A 73 4.26 6.48 -5.08
N SER A 74 3.09 5.85 -5.09
CA SER A 74 1.81 6.45 -5.46
C SER A 74 0.70 5.81 -4.65
N PHE A 75 -0.48 6.44 -4.65
CA PHE A 75 -1.62 5.96 -3.87
C PHE A 75 -2.67 5.35 -4.80
N ARG A 76 -3.20 4.20 -4.39
CA ARG A 76 -4.45 3.65 -4.94
C ARG A 76 -5.67 4.34 -4.32
N GLY A 77 -5.53 4.83 -3.09
CA GLY A 77 -6.55 5.58 -2.37
C GLY A 77 -6.12 5.91 -0.95
N ALA A 78 -6.82 6.84 -0.32
CA ALA A 78 -6.70 7.18 1.08
C ALA A 78 -8.07 7.55 1.65
N LYS A 79 -8.34 7.18 2.90
CA LYS A 79 -9.59 7.54 3.59
C LYS A 79 -9.34 7.79 5.07
N PHE A 80 -10.09 8.72 5.64
CA PHE A 80 -10.17 8.85 7.09
C PHE A 80 -10.85 7.64 7.70
N LEU A 81 -10.35 7.19 8.85
CA LEU A 81 -11.05 6.27 9.74
C LEU A 81 -12.01 7.05 10.67
N GLU A 82 -12.81 6.35 11.46
CA GLU A 82 -13.94 6.89 12.23
C GLU A 82 -13.61 8.17 13.03
N ASP A 83 -12.44 8.23 13.67
CA ASP A 83 -12.02 9.36 14.51
C ASP A 83 -11.44 10.56 13.75
N ARG A 84 -11.30 10.49 12.42
CA ARG A 84 -10.59 11.46 11.54
C ARG A 84 -9.14 11.80 11.92
N ASN A 85 -8.64 11.29 13.02
CA ASN A 85 -7.25 11.38 13.45
C ASN A 85 -6.39 10.26 12.84
N GLN A 86 -6.98 9.36 12.07
CA GLN A 86 -6.28 8.27 11.41
C GLN A 86 -6.69 8.20 9.95
N ILE A 87 -5.73 7.90 9.08
CA ILE A 87 -5.94 7.73 7.65
C ILE A 87 -5.40 6.36 7.24
N GLU A 88 -6.23 5.56 6.59
CA GLU A 88 -5.80 4.37 5.88
C GLU A 88 -5.37 4.77 4.47
N VAL A 89 -4.14 4.43 4.09
CA VAL A 89 -3.54 4.73 2.79
C VAL A 89 -3.16 3.44 2.09
N SER A 90 -3.74 3.19 0.91
CA SER A 90 -3.31 2.12 0.04
C SER A 90 -2.22 2.63 -0.90
N ALA A 91 -0.98 2.19 -0.67
CA ALA A 91 0.19 2.65 -1.42
C ALA A 91 0.72 1.57 -2.37
N ILE A 92 1.22 2.01 -3.52
CA ILE A 92 1.98 1.22 -4.47
C ILE A 92 3.36 1.84 -4.68
N PHE A 93 4.34 0.97 -4.89
CA PHE A 93 5.72 1.36 -5.09
C PHE A 93 6.20 0.85 -6.44
N ARG A 94 6.79 1.75 -7.23
CA ARG A 94 7.36 1.47 -8.56
C ARG A 94 8.87 1.52 -8.50
N ALA A 95 9.53 0.52 -9.06
CA ALA A 95 10.98 0.53 -9.18
C ALA A 95 11.45 1.65 -10.15
N PRO A 96 12.69 2.13 -10.04
CA PRO A 96 13.28 3.05 -11.01
C PRO A 96 13.15 2.53 -12.45
N GLY A 97 12.77 3.42 -13.38
CA GLY A 97 12.69 3.08 -14.80
C GLY A 97 11.47 2.25 -15.22
N THR A 98 10.50 2.01 -14.32
CA THR A 98 9.24 1.33 -14.66
C THR A 98 8.02 2.07 -14.13
N GLU A 99 6.96 2.09 -14.93
CA GLU A 99 5.64 2.60 -14.55
C GLU A 99 4.76 1.52 -13.86
N LYS A 100 5.22 0.27 -13.83
CA LYS A 100 4.50 -0.84 -13.18
C LYS A 100 4.72 -0.84 -11.67
N ALA A 101 3.63 -0.97 -10.93
CA ALA A 101 3.68 -1.25 -9.50
C ALA A 101 4.43 -2.57 -9.28
N SER A 102 5.43 -2.54 -8.41
CA SER A 102 6.28 -3.69 -8.07
C SER A 102 6.04 -4.17 -6.64
N LYS A 103 5.62 -3.27 -5.76
CA LYS A 103 5.24 -3.57 -4.38
C LYS A 103 3.98 -2.81 -4.00
N SER A 104 3.22 -3.30 -3.02
CA SER A 104 2.11 -2.59 -2.41
C SER A 104 2.06 -2.83 -0.92
N ALA A 105 1.50 -1.87 -0.18
CA ALA A 105 1.24 -1.99 1.25
C ALA A 105 0.09 -1.05 1.65
N ILE A 106 -0.60 -1.40 2.72
CA ILE A 106 -1.58 -0.54 3.37
C ILE A 106 -0.91 0.07 4.59
N PHE A 107 -0.99 1.38 4.73
CA PHE A 107 -0.49 2.11 5.89
C PHE A 107 -1.66 2.70 6.66
N VAL A 108 -1.58 2.68 7.98
CA VAL A 108 -2.41 3.52 8.83
C VAL A 108 -1.50 4.61 9.38
N ILE A 109 -1.76 5.85 9.00
CA ILE A 109 -1.11 7.02 9.59
C ILE A 109 -2.04 7.64 10.62
N GLU A 110 -1.50 8.17 11.70
CA GLU A 110 -2.25 8.85 12.75
C GLU A 110 -1.69 10.24 13.01
N SER A 111 -2.58 11.16 13.38
CA SER A 111 -2.22 12.50 13.84
C SER A 111 -2.11 12.47 15.36
N ASN A 112 -0.92 12.73 15.86
CA ASN A 112 -0.68 12.98 17.27
C ASN A 112 -0.20 14.41 17.45
N SER A 113 -0.99 15.23 18.14
CA SER A 113 -0.66 16.62 18.43
C SER A 113 -0.30 17.46 17.18
N GLY A 114 -0.93 17.15 16.05
CA GLY A 114 -0.72 17.83 14.76
C GLY A 114 0.40 17.27 13.88
N ALA A 115 1.16 16.27 14.36
CA ALA A 115 2.15 15.56 13.56
C ALA A 115 1.61 14.21 13.09
N TRP A 116 1.75 13.93 11.79
CA TRP A 116 1.35 12.65 11.20
C TRP A 116 2.49 11.63 11.27
N THR A 117 2.20 10.43 11.76
CA THR A 117 3.16 9.32 11.89
C THR A 117 2.52 8.01 11.46
N ILE A 118 3.33 7.02 11.08
CA ILE A 118 2.85 5.66 10.77
C ILE A 118 2.50 4.96 12.08
N LYS A 119 1.22 4.67 12.25
CA LYS A 119 0.72 3.85 13.34
C LYS A 119 0.98 2.36 13.08
N SER A 120 0.64 1.90 11.89
CA SER A 120 0.79 0.50 11.51
C SER A 120 0.88 0.35 10.00
N MET A 121 1.34 -0.81 9.56
CA MET A 121 1.37 -1.18 8.14
C MET A 121 0.98 -2.64 7.94
N SER A 122 0.48 -2.97 6.76
CA SER A 122 0.48 -4.37 6.29
C SER A 122 1.90 -4.77 5.89
N ASP A 123 2.13 -6.07 5.73
CA ASP A 123 3.32 -6.55 5.03
C ASP A 123 3.42 -5.95 3.62
N ILE A 124 4.65 -5.76 3.15
CA ILE A 124 4.94 -5.33 1.78
C ILE A 124 4.74 -6.54 0.86
N VAL A 125 3.75 -6.44 -0.01
CA VAL A 125 3.43 -7.48 -0.99
C VAL A 125 4.15 -7.17 -2.29
N ASN A 126 4.86 -8.14 -2.87
CA ASN A 126 5.42 -7.99 -4.21
C ASN A 126 4.32 -8.16 -5.26
N GLU A 127 4.12 -7.16 -6.10
CA GLU A 127 3.19 -7.15 -7.23
C GLU A 127 3.83 -7.85 -8.44
N SER A 128 4.37 -9.06 -8.23
CA SER A 128 4.88 -9.89 -9.33
C SER A 128 3.71 -10.56 -10.05
N GLY A 129 3.37 -10.00 -11.22
CA GLY A 129 2.74 -10.64 -12.37
C GLY A 129 1.61 -11.64 -12.12
N ALA A 130 0.41 -11.28 -12.56
CA ALA A 130 -0.61 -12.26 -12.95
C ALA A 130 0.05 -13.48 -13.62
N LYS A 131 -0.27 -14.66 -13.07
CA LYS A 131 0.13 -16.01 -13.50
C LYS A 131 0.78 -16.02 -14.90
N LYS A 132 2.07 -16.35 -14.98
CA LYS A 132 2.66 -16.86 -16.23
C LYS A 132 1.79 -18.07 -16.59
N ASN A 133 0.94 -17.94 -17.61
CA ASN A 133 0.10 -19.04 -18.10
C ASN A 133 1.03 -20.21 -18.40
N PHE A 134 1.01 -21.21 -17.53
CA PHE A 134 1.68 -22.48 -17.73
C PHE A 134 0.89 -23.16 -18.85
N ILE A 135 1.39 -23.06 -20.08
CA ILE A 135 0.90 -23.86 -21.19
C ILE A 135 1.59 -25.22 -21.02
N PRO A 136 0.87 -26.29 -20.62
CA PRO A 136 1.48 -27.61 -20.60
C PRO A 136 1.90 -28.00 -22.03
N PRO A 137 3.00 -28.75 -22.20
CA PRO A 137 3.40 -29.20 -23.52
C PRO A 137 2.29 -30.07 -24.12
N MET A 138 1.84 -29.73 -25.33
CA MET A 138 0.99 -30.61 -26.13
C MET A 138 1.79 -31.86 -26.47
N VAL A 139 1.40 -33.00 -25.91
CA VAL A 139 1.84 -34.32 -26.39
C VAL A 139 1.00 -34.62 -27.63
N MET A 140 1.68 -34.74 -28.77
CA MET A 140 1.10 -35.15 -30.05
C MET A 140 0.69 -36.63 -29.98
N GLY A 141 -0.52 -36.94 -30.42
CA GLY A 141 -1.00 -38.29 -30.73
C GLY A 141 -1.49 -38.34 -32.16
#